data_AF-A0A6N8RAN2-F1
#
_entry.id   AF-A0A6N8RAN2-F1
#
_cell.length_a   1.000
_cell.length_b   1.000
_cell.length_c   1.000
_cell.angle_alpha   90.00
_cell.angle_beta   90.00
_cell.angle_gamma   90.00
#
_symmetry.space_group_name_H-M   'P 1'
#
loop_
_entity.id
_entity.type
_entity.pdbx_description
1 polymer ?
#
loop_
_entity_poly.entity_id
_entity_poly.type
_entity_poly.pdbx_seq_one_letter_code
_entity_poly.pdbx_strand_id
1 'polypeptide(L)'
;QTEGEPVILRRAKATAYILEHVEISIRDEELIAGNRTVKPRAGIMSPEMDPYWLLKELDQFPTRPQDRFAISEEDKRIYREELFPYWEKRSMKDFINGQMTDEVKAATSTQIFSINQTDKGQGHIIIDYPRLLNHGLGELVAQMQQHCQQQPENHFYQAALLLLEASQKHILRYAELAETMAANCTDAQRREELLTIAEISRHNAQHKPQTFWQACQLFWYMNIILQYESNASSLSLGRF
;
A
#
# COMPACT_ATOMS: atom_id res chain seq x y z
N GLN A 1 -0.47 15.38 12.63
CA GLN A 1 -0.06 14.45 13.72
C GLN A 1 1.46 14.32 13.84
N THR A 2 2.21 14.14 12.73
CA THR A 2 3.66 13.86 12.78
C THR A 2 4.53 15.00 12.21
N GLU A 3 4.03 16.25 12.16
CA GLU A 3 4.82 17.38 11.66
C GLU A 3 6.06 17.62 12.53
N GLY A 4 7.19 17.97 11.89
CA GLY A 4 8.48 18.16 12.58
C GLY A 4 9.30 16.88 12.78
N GLU A 5 8.70 15.69 12.63
CA GLU A 5 9.45 14.43 12.67
C GLU A 5 10.27 14.19 11.38
N PRO A 6 11.32 13.35 11.45
CA PRO A 6 12.04 12.88 10.27
C PRO A 6 11.10 12.31 9.20
N VAL A 7 11.28 12.72 7.94
CA VAL A 7 10.38 12.37 6.82
C VAL A 7 10.17 10.86 6.69
N ILE A 8 11.20 10.04 6.90
CA ILE A 8 11.10 8.59 6.82
C ILE A 8 10.16 8.00 7.89
N LEU A 9 10.21 8.52 9.12
CA LEU A 9 9.31 8.09 10.20
C LEU A 9 7.88 8.57 9.94
N ARG A 10 7.71 9.78 9.41
CA ARG A 10 6.38 10.30 9.02
C ARG A 10 5.71 9.40 7.98
N ARG A 11 6.46 8.98 6.96
CA ARG A 11 5.97 8.05 5.93
C ARG A 11 5.65 6.69 6.53
N ALA A 12 6.54 6.13 7.35
CA ALA A 12 6.31 4.85 8.00
C ALA A 12 5.06 4.86 8.90
N LYS A 13 4.87 5.91 9.70
CA LYS A 13 3.68 6.11 10.54
C LYS A 13 2.40 6.28 9.72
N ALA A 14 2.46 7.02 8.61
CA ALA A 14 1.31 7.18 7.73
C ALA A 14 0.91 5.84 7.08
N THR A 15 1.86 5.08 6.56
CA THR A 15 1.60 3.74 5.99
C THR A 15 1.10 2.78 7.06
N ALA A 16 1.70 2.76 8.26
CA ALA A 16 1.23 1.92 9.37
C ALA A 16 -0.23 2.26 9.76
N TYR A 17 -0.56 3.55 9.84
CA TYR A 17 -1.92 4.00 10.10
C TYR A 17 -2.89 3.53 9.00
N ILE A 18 -2.51 3.65 7.72
CA ILE A 18 -3.32 3.15 6.60
C ILE A 18 -3.53 1.64 6.73
N LEU A 19 -2.48 0.85 6.98
CA LEU A 19 -2.58 -0.60 7.13
C LEU A 19 -3.49 -1.02 8.30
N GLU A 20 -3.51 -0.24 9.38
CA GLU A 20 -4.36 -0.49 10.54
C GLU A 20 -5.83 -0.10 10.32
N HIS A 21 -6.11 0.92 9.50
CA HIS A 21 -7.46 1.52 9.40
C HIS A 21 -8.15 1.33 8.06
N VAL A 22 -7.42 1.02 6.98
CA VAL A 22 -8.02 0.87 5.64
C VAL A 22 -9.07 -0.23 5.68
N GLU A 23 -10.22 -0.01 5.05
CA GLU A 23 -11.25 -1.04 4.95
C GLU A 23 -10.72 -2.24 4.17
N ILE A 24 -10.98 -3.44 4.71
CA ILE A 24 -10.56 -4.70 4.11
C ILE A 24 -11.78 -5.55 3.77
N SER A 25 -11.63 -6.45 2.82
CA SER A 25 -12.68 -7.37 2.40
C SER A 25 -12.07 -8.71 2.00
N ILE A 26 -12.81 -9.79 2.23
CA ILE A 26 -12.62 -11.08 1.56
C ILE A 26 -13.85 -11.26 0.69
N ARG A 27 -13.68 -11.36 -0.62
CA ARG A 27 -14.79 -11.49 -1.56
C ARG A 27 -15.23 -12.95 -1.64
N ASP A 28 -16.43 -13.16 -2.19
CA ASP A 28 -16.98 -14.50 -2.38
C ASP A 28 -16.00 -15.37 -3.18
N GLU A 29 -15.86 -16.61 -2.75
CA GLU A 29 -14.98 -17.64 -3.35
C GLU A 29 -13.46 -17.33 -3.33
N GLU A 30 -13.02 -16.20 -2.78
CA GLU A 30 -11.58 -15.93 -2.62
C GLU A 30 -10.95 -16.99 -1.69
N LEU A 31 -9.91 -17.67 -2.17
CA LEU A 31 -9.04 -18.58 -1.39
C LEU A 31 -7.76 -17.90 -0.92
N ILE A 32 -7.36 -16.81 -1.60
CA ILE A 32 -6.23 -15.96 -1.22
C ILE A 32 -6.81 -14.61 -0.84
N ALA A 33 -6.77 -14.29 0.45
CA ALA A 33 -7.27 -13.03 1.00
C ALA A 33 -6.25 -11.89 0.81
N GLY A 34 -6.70 -10.64 0.85
CA GLY A 34 -5.82 -9.49 0.65
C GLY A 34 -6.28 -8.66 -0.53
N ASN A 35 -6.81 -7.49 -0.24
CA ASN A 35 -7.37 -6.58 -1.22
C ASN A 35 -6.83 -5.18 -0.97
N ARG A 36 -6.52 -4.47 -2.07
CA ARG A 36 -6.10 -3.06 -2.02
C ARG A 36 -7.28 -2.12 -1.73
N THR A 37 -8.48 -2.54 -2.10
CA THR A 37 -9.73 -1.81 -1.92
C THR A 37 -10.88 -2.80 -1.74
N VAL A 38 -11.93 -2.40 -1.01
CA VAL A 38 -13.13 -3.24 -0.80
C VAL A 38 -13.74 -3.62 -2.15
N LYS A 39 -13.92 -2.64 -3.04
CA LYS A 39 -14.43 -2.87 -4.40
C LYS A 39 -13.30 -3.32 -5.33
N PRO A 40 -13.51 -4.35 -6.15
CA PRO A 40 -12.49 -4.78 -7.10
C PRO A 40 -12.17 -3.65 -8.09
N ARG A 41 -10.89 -3.55 -8.48
CA ARG A 41 -10.38 -2.60 -9.49
C ARG A 41 -10.61 -1.11 -9.14
N ALA A 42 -10.82 -0.78 -7.86
CA ALA A 42 -10.85 0.60 -7.41
C ALA A 42 -9.42 1.11 -7.13
N GLY A 43 -9.16 2.36 -7.53
CA GLY A 43 -7.91 3.05 -7.24
C GLY A 43 -7.88 3.66 -5.84
N ILE A 44 -6.68 3.93 -5.33
CA ILE A 44 -6.45 4.74 -4.13
C ILE A 44 -5.92 6.09 -4.60
N MET A 45 -6.44 7.17 -4.03
CA MET A 45 -5.92 8.51 -4.28
C MET A 45 -4.66 8.77 -3.46
N SER A 46 -3.62 9.27 -4.13
CA SER A 46 -2.33 9.63 -3.52
C SER A 46 -2.05 11.12 -3.69
N PRO A 47 -2.74 12.00 -2.94
CA PRO A 47 -2.55 13.45 -3.04
C PRO A 47 -1.15 13.90 -2.62
N GLU A 48 -0.40 13.07 -1.87
CA GLU A 48 1.00 13.31 -1.54
C GLU A 48 1.93 13.34 -2.77
N MET A 49 1.50 12.76 -3.90
CA MET A 49 2.26 12.71 -5.13
C MET A 49 1.99 13.94 -6.01
N ASP A 50 0.77 14.06 -6.56
CA ASP A 50 0.34 15.21 -7.35
C ASP A 50 -1.16 15.48 -7.10
N PRO A 51 -1.49 16.48 -6.28
CA PRO A 51 -2.87 16.76 -5.92
C PRO A 51 -3.62 17.57 -6.98
N TYR A 52 -2.91 18.15 -7.96
CA TYR A 52 -3.47 19.13 -8.88
C TYR A 52 -4.23 18.49 -10.05
N TRP A 53 -3.66 17.43 -10.65
CA TRP A 53 -4.35 16.74 -11.76
C TRP A 53 -5.60 16.01 -11.26
N LEU A 54 -5.54 15.43 -10.06
CA LEU A 54 -6.68 14.79 -9.41
C LEU A 54 -7.81 15.80 -9.25
N LEU A 55 -7.55 16.96 -8.64
CA LEU A 55 -8.53 18.04 -8.47
C LEU A 55 -9.14 18.47 -9.82
N LYS A 56 -8.31 18.62 -10.85
CA LYS A 56 -8.73 19.05 -12.18
C LYS A 56 -9.65 18.04 -12.88
N GLU A 57 -9.43 16.74 -12.66
CA GLU A 57 -10.14 15.67 -13.36
C GLU A 57 -11.26 14.99 -12.54
N LEU A 58 -11.49 15.38 -11.28
CA LEU A 58 -12.50 14.75 -10.40
C LEU A 58 -13.86 14.51 -11.09
N ASP A 59 -14.39 15.53 -11.78
CA ASP A 59 -15.69 15.43 -12.45
C ASP A 59 -15.62 14.74 -13.81
N GLN A 60 -14.42 14.62 -14.38
CA GLN A 60 -14.18 14.05 -15.70
C GLN A 60 -13.83 12.56 -15.65
N PHE A 61 -13.48 12.01 -14.49
CA PHE A 61 -13.14 10.58 -14.35
C PHE A 61 -14.14 9.60 -14.99
N PRO A 62 -15.47 9.79 -14.88
CA PRO A 62 -16.42 8.86 -15.49
C PRO A 62 -16.50 8.96 -17.01
N THR A 63 -16.12 10.11 -17.59
CA THR A 63 -16.36 10.44 -19.00
C THR A 63 -15.09 10.60 -19.84
N ARG A 64 -13.91 10.61 -19.22
CA ARG A 64 -12.63 10.77 -19.92
C ARG A 64 -12.40 9.66 -20.96
N PRO A 65 -11.61 9.94 -22.01
CA PRO A 65 -11.50 9.02 -23.15
C PRO A 65 -10.80 7.70 -22.82
N GLN A 66 -9.88 7.70 -21.85
CA GLN A 66 -9.08 6.53 -21.46
C GLN A 66 -9.13 6.30 -19.95
N ASP A 67 -9.17 5.03 -19.54
CA ASP A 67 -9.15 4.58 -18.13
C ASP A 67 -10.18 5.31 -17.25
N ARG A 68 -11.47 5.10 -17.52
CA ARG A 68 -12.55 5.73 -16.76
C ARG A 68 -12.63 5.19 -15.33
N PHE A 69 -12.90 6.07 -14.38
CA PHE A 69 -13.14 5.72 -12.98
C PHE A 69 -14.50 6.24 -12.53
N ALA A 70 -15.20 5.43 -11.75
CA ALA A 70 -16.36 5.90 -10.98
C ALA A 70 -15.86 6.48 -9.65
N ILE A 71 -16.45 7.60 -9.25
CA ILE A 71 -16.16 8.27 -7.99
C ILE A 71 -17.46 8.85 -7.44
N SER A 72 -17.68 8.72 -6.13
CA SER A 72 -18.88 9.27 -5.48
C SER A 72 -18.76 10.79 -5.31
N GLU A 73 -19.89 11.50 -5.22
CA GLU A 73 -19.87 12.93 -4.90
C GLU A 73 -19.26 13.21 -3.51
N GLU A 74 -19.40 12.27 -2.58
CA GLU A 74 -18.79 12.37 -1.25
C GLU A 74 -17.27 12.28 -1.31
N ASP A 75 -16.71 11.32 -2.06
CA ASP A 75 -15.25 11.21 -2.23
C ASP A 75 -14.68 12.44 -2.96
N LYS A 76 -15.40 13.00 -3.93
CA LYS A 76 -15.02 14.27 -4.57
C LYS A 76 -15.01 15.42 -3.57
N ARG A 77 -16.01 15.49 -2.68
CA ARG A 77 -16.10 16.51 -1.63
C ARG A 77 -14.94 16.41 -0.65
N ILE A 78 -14.69 15.23 -0.10
CA ILE A 78 -13.55 14.94 0.79
C ILE A 78 -12.24 15.35 0.10
N TYR A 79 -12.08 15.01 -1.18
CA TYR A 79 -10.87 15.38 -1.90
C TYR A 79 -10.68 16.90 -2.00
N ARG A 80 -11.72 17.65 -2.38
CA ARG A 80 -11.67 19.11 -2.54
C ARG A 80 -11.51 19.86 -1.22
N GLU A 81 -12.23 19.43 -0.19
CA GLU A 81 -12.37 20.18 1.06
C GLU A 81 -11.32 19.80 2.10
N GLU A 82 -10.81 18.57 2.08
CA GLU A 82 -9.93 18.06 3.13
C GLU A 82 -8.54 17.69 2.59
N LEU A 83 -8.47 16.87 1.54
CA LEU A 83 -7.19 16.33 1.05
C LEU A 83 -6.38 17.37 0.28
N PHE A 84 -6.99 18.02 -0.72
CA PHE A 84 -6.30 18.99 -1.57
C PHE A 84 -5.69 20.16 -0.77
N PRO A 85 -6.41 20.83 0.16
CA PRO A 85 -5.86 21.97 0.89
C PRO A 85 -4.66 21.61 1.77
N TYR A 86 -4.57 20.38 2.25
CA TYR A 86 -3.41 19.93 3.02
C TYR A 86 -2.21 19.61 2.13
N TRP A 87 -2.42 19.00 0.96
CA TRP A 87 -1.33 18.52 0.11
C TRP A 87 -0.84 19.54 -0.92
N GLU A 88 -1.63 20.55 -1.25
CA GLU A 88 -1.18 21.69 -2.05
C GLU A 88 0.07 22.32 -1.41
N LYS A 89 1.12 22.54 -2.20
CA LYS A 89 2.45 23.04 -1.80
C LYS A 89 3.25 22.10 -0.89
N ARG A 90 2.77 20.87 -0.64
CA ARG A 90 3.46 19.85 0.17
C ARG A 90 3.71 18.55 -0.60
N SER A 91 3.33 18.50 -1.88
CA SER A 91 3.36 17.29 -2.68
C SER A 91 4.74 17.03 -3.31
N MET A 92 4.96 15.79 -3.75
CA MET A 92 6.13 15.45 -4.56
C MET A 92 6.21 16.32 -5.82
N LYS A 93 5.07 16.62 -6.45
CA LYS A 93 4.98 17.48 -7.62
C LYS A 93 5.54 18.88 -7.35
N ASP A 94 5.18 19.47 -6.21
CA ASP A 94 5.67 20.78 -5.80
C ASP A 94 7.19 20.77 -5.60
N PHE A 95 7.70 19.74 -4.92
CA PHE A 95 9.14 19.56 -4.74
C PHE A 95 9.87 19.46 -6.08
N ILE A 96 9.42 18.58 -6.98
CA ILE A 96 10.06 18.35 -8.28
C ILE A 96 10.02 19.62 -9.13
N ASN A 97 8.86 20.28 -9.24
CA ASN A 97 8.71 21.49 -10.04
C ASN A 97 9.60 22.63 -9.52
N GLY A 98 9.81 22.71 -8.20
CA GLY A 98 10.73 23.66 -7.58
C GLY A 98 12.21 23.42 -7.91
N GLN A 99 12.59 22.21 -8.31
CA GLN A 99 13.96 21.87 -8.75
C GLN A 99 14.17 22.03 -10.26
N MET A 100 13.10 22.18 -11.06
CA MET A 100 13.23 22.30 -12.51
C MET A 100 13.73 23.69 -12.93
N THR A 101 14.88 23.73 -13.60
CA THR A 101 15.43 24.95 -14.20
C THR A 101 14.60 25.39 -15.42
N ASP A 102 14.76 26.66 -15.82
CA ASP A 102 14.04 27.20 -16.99
C ASP A 102 14.44 26.50 -18.29
N GLU A 103 15.70 26.06 -18.41
CA GLU A 103 16.17 25.25 -19.53
C GLU A 103 15.42 23.91 -19.62
N VAL A 104 15.26 23.21 -18.49
CA VAL A 104 14.53 21.94 -18.44
C VAL A 104 13.05 22.14 -18.77
N LYS A 105 12.43 23.21 -18.25
CA LYS A 105 11.04 23.57 -18.57
C LYS A 105 10.88 23.88 -20.06
N ALA A 106 11.80 24.66 -20.63
CA ALA A 106 11.79 24.98 -22.06
C ALA A 106 11.94 23.70 -22.92
N ALA A 107 12.91 22.84 -22.58
CA ALA A 107 13.15 21.60 -23.31
C ALA A 107 11.95 20.63 -23.22
N THR A 108 11.38 20.43 -22.04
CA THR A 108 10.19 19.57 -21.86
C THR A 108 8.94 20.11 -22.57
N SER A 109 8.79 21.44 -22.68
CA SER A 109 7.67 22.06 -23.41
C SER A 109 7.68 21.76 -24.91
N THR A 110 8.82 21.35 -25.48
CA THR A 110 8.92 20.91 -26.88
C THR A 110 8.24 19.57 -27.15
N GLN A 111 7.92 18.80 -26.10
CA GLN A 111 7.32 17.47 -26.15
C GLN A 111 8.13 16.41 -26.93
N ILE A 112 9.41 16.68 -27.23
CA ILE A 112 10.33 15.69 -27.82
C ILE A 112 10.64 14.57 -26.82
N PHE A 113 10.65 14.90 -25.54
CA PHE A 113 10.75 13.96 -24.42
C PHE A 113 9.86 14.40 -23.27
N SER A 114 9.55 13.47 -22.37
CA SER A 114 8.84 13.74 -21.12
C SER A 114 9.67 13.29 -19.93
N ILE A 115 9.70 14.09 -18.87
CA ILE A 115 10.26 13.65 -17.58
C ILE A 115 9.20 12.77 -16.91
N ASN A 116 9.49 11.48 -16.80
CA ASN A 116 8.62 10.52 -16.17
C ASN A 116 8.76 10.54 -14.63
N GLN A 117 7.85 9.88 -13.91
CA GLN A 117 7.91 9.71 -12.45
C GLN A 117 7.83 11.03 -11.67
N THR A 118 7.04 11.99 -12.17
CA THR A 118 6.86 13.30 -11.51
C THR A 118 5.55 13.47 -10.77
N ASP A 119 4.63 12.51 -10.92
CA ASP A 119 3.25 12.58 -10.46
C ASP A 119 2.79 11.31 -9.69
N LYS A 120 3.67 10.29 -9.57
CA LYS A 120 3.38 8.98 -8.99
C LYS A 120 4.58 8.40 -8.25
N GLY A 121 4.33 7.39 -7.43
CA GLY A 121 5.38 6.62 -6.80
C GLY A 121 6.25 5.85 -7.81
N GLN A 122 7.53 5.69 -7.49
CA GLN A 122 8.51 5.05 -8.39
C GLN A 122 8.10 3.63 -8.78
N GLY A 123 7.86 2.75 -7.80
CA GLY A 123 7.65 1.32 -8.07
C GLY A 123 8.86 0.73 -8.79
N HIS A 124 8.63 0.04 -9.91
CA HIS A 124 9.70 -0.55 -10.76
C HIS A 124 10.69 -1.39 -9.94
N ILE A 125 10.15 -2.23 -9.07
CA ILE A 125 10.92 -3.03 -8.11
C ILE A 125 10.39 -4.45 -8.07
N ILE A 126 11.31 -5.40 -7.95
CA ILE A 126 11.05 -6.76 -7.49
C ILE A 126 11.64 -6.84 -6.10
N ILE A 127 10.80 -7.01 -5.08
CA ILE A 127 11.30 -7.19 -3.72
C ILE A 127 11.94 -8.57 -3.58
N ASP A 128 12.72 -8.75 -2.52
CA ASP A 128 13.38 -10.02 -2.22
C ASP A 128 12.38 -11.04 -1.66
N TYR A 129 11.51 -11.55 -2.53
CA TYR A 129 10.56 -12.63 -2.20
C TYR A 129 11.27 -13.87 -1.65
N PRO A 130 12.43 -14.32 -2.18
CA PRO A 130 13.17 -15.41 -1.57
C PRO A 130 13.49 -15.15 -0.10
N ARG A 131 13.97 -13.96 0.26
CA ARG A 131 14.21 -13.61 1.68
C ARG A 131 12.92 -13.59 2.48
N LEU A 132 11.86 -12.97 1.96
CA LEU A 132 10.55 -12.94 2.62
C LEU A 132 10.01 -14.36 2.91
N LEU A 133 10.02 -15.24 1.93
CA LEU A 133 9.42 -16.58 2.04
C LEU A 133 10.29 -17.54 2.84
N ASN A 134 11.62 -17.39 2.81
CA ASN A 134 12.52 -18.24 3.59
C ASN A 134 12.56 -17.88 5.08
N HIS A 135 12.33 -16.61 5.43
CA HIS A 135 12.42 -16.11 6.81
C HIS A 135 11.03 -15.87 7.45
N GLY A 136 10.02 -15.49 6.65
CA GLY A 136 8.72 -15.03 7.16
C GLY A 136 8.80 -13.66 7.84
N LEU A 137 7.65 -13.09 8.20
CA LEU A 137 7.60 -11.76 8.82
C LEU A 137 8.16 -11.75 10.25
N GLY A 138 7.87 -12.80 11.05
CA GLY A 138 8.31 -12.85 12.44
C GLY A 138 9.83 -12.81 12.59
N GLU A 139 10.56 -13.54 11.75
CA GLU A 139 12.04 -13.50 11.78
C GLU A 139 12.57 -12.15 11.30
N LEU A 140 11.99 -11.57 10.24
CA LEU A 140 12.40 -10.25 9.75
C LEU A 140 12.17 -9.14 10.80
N VAL A 141 11.07 -9.21 11.56
CA VAL A 141 10.81 -8.33 12.71
C VAL A 141 11.90 -8.52 13.77
N ALA A 142 12.20 -9.77 14.17
CA ALA A 142 13.23 -10.04 15.17
C ALA A 142 14.62 -9.53 14.75
N GLN A 143 15.00 -9.72 13.48
CA GLN A 143 16.25 -9.16 12.93
C GLN A 143 16.25 -7.63 13.00
N MET A 144 15.14 -6.98 12.65
CA MET A 144 15.06 -5.52 12.67
C MET A 144 15.02 -4.94 14.09
N GLN A 145 14.44 -5.66 15.05
CA GLN A 145 14.51 -5.32 16.47
C GLN A 145 15.95 -5.33 16.97
N GLN A 146 16.77 -6.32 16.60
CA GLN A 146 18.19 -6.36 16.94
C GLN A 146 18.95 -5.16 16.34
N HIS A 147 18.68 -4.81 15.08
CA HIS A 147 19.28 -3.62 14.47
C HIS A 147 18.88 -2.32 15.18
N CYS A 148 17.61 -2.18 15.58
CA CYS A 148 17.16 -1.03 16.36
C CYS A 148 17.81 -0.96 17.75
N GLN A 149 18.02 -2.10 18.42
CA GLN A 149 18.71 -2.13 19.72
C GLN A 149 20.20 -1.72 19.59
N GLN A 150 20.86 -2.12 18.51
CA GLN A 150 22.26 -1.76 18.24
C GLN A 150 22.41 -0.31 17.79
N GLN A 151 21.44 0.22 17.07
CA GLN A 151 21.45 1.58 16.53
C GLN A 151 20.12 2.29 16.81
N PRO A 152 19.84 2.66 18.08
CA PRO A 152 18.54 3.19 18.48
C PRO A 152 18.21 4.52 17.83
N GLU A 153 19.20 5.33 17.44
CA GLU A 153 19.00 6.62 16.77
C GLU A 153 18.81 6.49 15.24
N ASN A 154 18.89 5.28 14.69
CA ASN A 154 18.77 5.06 13.25
C ASN A 154 17.29 5.05 12.84
N HIS A 155 16.81 6.21 12.38
CA HIS A 155 15.43 6.39 11.91
C HIS A 155 15.01 5.45 10.78
N PHE A 156 15.94 4.96 9.95
CA PHE A 156 15.63 3.99 8.90
C PHE A 156 15.27 2.63 9.50
N TYR A 157 16.04 2.14 10.48
CA TYR A 157 15.71 0.87 11.16
C TYR A 157 14.41 0.95 11.94
N GLN A 158 14.18 2.07 12.63
CA GLN A 158 12.91 2.31 13.32
C GLN A 158 11.72 2.29 12.34
N ALA A 159 11.84 2.96 11.19
CA ALA A 159 10.81 2.98 10.16
C ALA A 159 10.56 1.57 9.58
N ALA A 160 11.62 0.83 9.27
CA ALA A 160 11.51 -0.53 8.73
C ALA A 160 10.85 -1.49 9.73
N LEU A 161 11.23 -1.43 11.00
CA LEU A 161 10.60 -2.22 12.06
C LEU A 161 9.11 -1.92 12.18
N LEU A 162 8.75 -0.63 12.26
CA LEU A 162 7.36 -0.18 12.35
C LEU A 162 6.51 -0.72 11.19
N LEU A 163 7.04 -0.71 9.97
CA LEU A 163 6.33 -1.19 8.79
C LEU A 163 6.18 -2.72 8.77
N LEU A 164 7.19 -3.47 9.23
CA LEU A 164 7.09 -4.92 9.38
C LEU A 164 6.03 -5.30 10.43
N GLU A 165 6.02 -4.63 11.57
CA GLU A 165 5.02 -4.84 12.62
C GLU A 165 3.60 -4.44 12.15
N ALA A 166 3.48 -3.33 11.43
CA ALA A 166 2.21 -2.92 10.81
C ALA A 166 1.74 -3.92 9.76
N SER A 167 2.65 -4.56 9.01
CA SER A 167 2.33 -5.63 8.06
C SER A 167 1.76 -6.85 8.78
N GLN A 168 2.36 -7.27 9.89
CA GLN A 168 1.82 -8.35 10.73
C GLN A 168 0.40 -8.01 11.22
N LYS A 169 0.19 -6.80 11.73
CA LYS A 169 -1.13 -6.33 12.19
C LYS A 169 -2.16 -6.33 11.06
N HIS A 170 -1.80 -5.86 9.87
CA HIS A 170 -2.69 -5.87 8.70
C HIS A 170 -3.14 -7.28 8.33
N ILE A 171 -2.21 -8.24 8.33
CA ILE A 171 -2.52 -9.66 8.06
C ILE A 171 -3.45 -10.23 9.13
N LEU A 172 -3.25 -9.88 10.41
CA LEU A 172 -4.11 -10.33 11.50
C LEU A 172 -5.55 -9.79 11.36
N ARG A 173 -5.75 -8.58 10.81
CA ARG A 173 -7.09 -8.07 10.50
C ARG A 173 -7.83 -8.95 9.50
N TYR A 174 -7.13 -9.54 8.51
CA TYR A 174 -7.75 -10.51 7.60
C TYR A 174 -8.10 -11.82 8.29
N ALA A 175 -7.32 -12.26 9.28
CA ALA A 175 -7.68 -13.43 10.07
C ALA A 175 -8.98 -13.22 10.85
N GLU A 176 -9.10 -12.08 11.53
CA GLU A 176 -10.30 -11.71 12.29
C GLU A 176 -11.54 -11.56 11.39
N LEU A 177 -11.36 -10.96 10.21
CA LEU A 177 -12.42 -10.85 9.21
C LEU A 177 -12.87 -12.23 8.72
N ALA A 178 -11.93 -13.12 8.40
CA ALA A 178 -12.24 -14.47 7.93
C ALA A 178 -12.97 -15.29 9.00
N GLU A 179 -12.57 -15.20 10.27
CA GLU A 179 -13.26 -15.82 11.41
C GLU A 179 -14.69 -15.29 11.56
N THR A 180 -14.87 -13.97 11.47
CA THR A 180 -16.18 -13.31 11.55
C THR A 180 -17.10 -13.77 10.42
N MET A 181 -16.57 -13.86 9.20
CA MET A 181 -17.33 -14.35 8.05
C MET A 181 -17.66 -15.84 8.21
N ALA A 182 -16.72 -16.66 8.68
CA ALA A 182 -16.93 -18.09 8.92
C ALA A 182 -18.03 -18.36 9.94
N ALA A 183 -18.09 -17.58 11.03
CA ALA A 183 -19.11 -17.69 12.07
C ALA A 183 -20.53 -17.43 11.55
N ASN A 184 -20.66 -16.61 10.50
CA ASN A 184 -21.94 -16.27 9.87
C ASN A 184 -22.20 -17.07 8.58
N CYS A 185 -21.32 -17.99 8.21
CA CYS A 185 -21.42 -18.75 6.97
C CYS A 185 -22.21 -20.06 7.17
N THR A 186 -23.30 -20.22 6.40
CA THR A 186 -24.13 -21.43 6.44
C THR A 186 -23.59 -22.56 5.57
N ASP A 187 -22.83 -22.23 4.53
CA ASP A 187 -22.21 -23.23 3.66
C ASP A 187 -20.98 -23.84 4.34
N ALA A 188 -20.99 -25.17 4.51
CA ALA A 188 -19.96 -25.86 5.29
C ALA A 188 -18.59 -25.82 4.62
N GLN A 189 -18.53 -25.87 3.30
CA GLN A 189 -17.28 -25.82 2.55
C GLN A 189 -16.67 -24.42 2.64
N ARG A 190 -17.46 -23.38 2.35
CA ARG A 190 -16.99 -21.99 2.41
C ARG A 190 -16.57 -21.59 3.82
N ARG A 191 -17.26 -22.10 4.84
CA ARG A 191 -16.85 -21.89 6.23
C ARG A 191 -15.46 -22.46 6.50
N GLU A 192 -15.17 -23.68 6.02
CA GLU A 192 -13.86 -24.30 6.18
C GLU A 192 -12.76 -23.53 5.43
N GLU A 193 -13.05 -23.04 4.22
CA GLU A 193 -12.12 -22.18 3.46
C GLU A 193 -11.80 -20.89 4.21
N LEU A 194 -12.80 -20.23 4.81
CA LEU A 194 -12.61 -19.01 5.59
C LEU A 194 -11.80 -19.28 6.87
N LEU A 195 -12.07 -20.38 7.58
CA LEU A 195 -11.26 -20.78 8.74
C LEU A 195 -9.81 -21.08 8.34
N THR A 196 -9.61 -21.69 7.17
CA THR A 196 -8.26 -21.94 6.61
C THR A 196 -7.54 -20.63 6.31
N ILE A 197 -8.21 -19.64 5.71
CA ILE A 197 -7.65 -18.30 5.48
C ILE A 197 -7.23 -17.65 6.81
N ALA A 198 -8.05 -17.78 7.86
CA ALA A 198 -7.73 -17.25 9.17
C ALA A 198 -6.48 -17.90 9.77
N GLU A 199 -6.42 -19.23 9.76
CA GLU A 199 -5.28 -20.00 10.26
C GLU A 199 -3.99 -19.61 9.52
N ILE A 200 -4.02 -19.60 8.18
CA ILE A 200 -2.87 -19.23 7.35
C ILE A 200 -2.42 -17.80 7.65
N SER A 201 -3.37 -16.87 7.80
CA SER A 201 -3.05 -15.46 8.09
C SER A 201 -2.39 -15.31 9.45
N ARG A 202 -2.92 -15.97 10.50
CA ARG A 202 -2.28 -15.98 11.83
C ARG A 202 -0.89 -16.62 11.80
N HIS A 203 -0.72 -17.71 11.04
CA HIS A 203 0.57 -18.36 10.85
C HIS A 203 1.57 -17.42 10.18
N ASN A 204 1.24 -16.88 9.00
CA ASN A 204 2.12 -16.03 8.20
C ASN A 204 2.47 -14.70 8.88
N ALA A 205 1.61 -14.21 9.77
CA ALA A 205 1.94 -13.04 10.57
C ALA A 205 3.16 -13.29 11.48
N GLN A 206 3.38 -14.51 11.97
CA GLN A 206 4.41 -14.79 12.98
C GLN A 206 5.51 -15.74 12.51
N HIS A 207 5.26 -16.55 11.48
CA HIS A 207 6.13 -17.66 11.09
C HIS A 207 6.38 -17.66 9.60
N LYS A 208 7.47 -18.33 9.20
CA LYS A 208 7.73 -18.63 7.79
C LYS A 208 6.65 -19.58 7.22
N PRO A 209 6.25 -19.42 5.95
CA PRO A 209 5.33 -20.34 5.31
C PRO A 209 5.92 -21.76 5.26
N GLN A 210 5.09 -22.76 5.51
CA GLN A 210 5.41 -24.20 5.52
C GLN A 210 4.65 -24.97 4.43
N THR A 211 3.55 -24.40 3.93
CA THR A 211 2.77 -24.96 2.83
C THR A 211 2.77 -24.02 1.63
N PHE A 212 2.43 -24.56 0.45
CA PHE A 212 2.30 -23.75 -0.76
C PHE A 212 1.25 -22.65 -0.60
N TRP A 213 0.12 -22.94 0.03
CA TRP A 213 -0.93 -21.94 0.28
C TRP A 213 -0.44 -20.83 1.21
N GLN A 214 0.26 -21.18 2.30
CA GLN A 214 0.89 -20.17 3.16
C GLN A 214 1.86 -19.28 2.37
N ALA A 215 2.67 -19.86 1.48
CA ALA A 215 3.60 -19.09 0.64
C ALA A 215 2.86 -18.15 -0.33
N CYS A 216 1.84 -18.65 -1.05
CA CYS A 216 1.01 -17.83 -1.94
C CYS A 216 0.32 -16.69 -1.19
N GLN A 217 -0.20 -16.99 -0.01
CA GLN A 217 -0.93 -16.02 0.82
C GLN A 217 0.00 -14.92 1.36
N LEU A 218 1.19 -15.28 1.87
CA LEU A 218 2.18 -14.29 2.35
C LEU A 218 2.70 -13.44 1.18
N PHE A 219 3.00 -14.09 0.04
CA PHE A 219 3.41 -13.40 -1.17
C PHE A 219 2.38 -12.36 -1.61
N TRP A 220 1.09 -12.74 -1.64
CA TRP A 220 0.02 -11.85 -2.06
C TRP A 220 -0.22 -10.72 -1.06
N TYR A 221 -0.22 -11.01 0.26
CA TYR A 221 -0.32 -9.95 1.27
C TYR A 221 0.76 -8.90 1.10
N MET A 222 2.02 -9.30 0.89
CA MET A 222 3.10 -8.34 0.70
C MET A 222 2.95 -7.54 -0.60
N ASN A 223 2.46 -8.14 -1.68
CA ASN A 223 2.14 -7.39 -2.91
C ASN A 223 1.08 -6.30 -2.68
N ILE A 224 0.09 -6.56 -1.84
CA ILE A 224 -0.95 -5.58 -1.50
C ILE A 224 -0.39 -4.51 -0.55
N ILE A 225 0.36 -4.90 0.47
CA ILE A 225 0.95 -3.99 1.45
C ILE A 225 1.88 -2.97 0.78
N LEU A 226 2.73 -3.40 -0.16
CA LEU A 226 3.61 -2.51 -0.92
C LEU A 226 2.84 -1.48 -1.76
N GLN A 227 1.62 -1.82 -2.20
CA GLN A 227 0.77 -0.89 -2.95
C GLN A 227 0.05 0.15 -2.06
N TYR A 228 0.02 -0.05 -0.74
CA TYR A 228 -0.44 0.97 0.21
C TYR A 228 0.66 1.98 0.56
N GLU A 229 1.93 1.59 0.52
CA GLU A 229 3.05 2.50 0.78
C GLU A 229 3.15 3.61 -0.27
N SER A 230 2.83 3.28 -1.52
CA SER A 230 2.99 4.20 -2.63
C SER A 230 2.04 3.84 -3.76
N ASN A 231 1.35 4.83 -4.34
CA ASN A 231 0.64 4.63 -5.60
C ASN A 231 1.63 4.55 -6.76
N ALA A 232 2.19 3.37 -6.93
CA ALA A 232 3.21 3.05 -7.92
C ALA A 232 2.75 1.92 -8.84
N SER A 233 3.29 1.90 -10.06
CA SER A 233 3.15 0.79 -11.00
C SER A 233 4.37 -0.13 -10.96
N SER A 234 4.26 -1.28 -11.61
CA SER A 234 5.42 -2.17 -11.85
C SER A 234 6.00 -2.80 -10.58
N LEU A 235 5.18 -3.05 -9.55
CA LEU A 235 5.49 -4.01 -8.49
C LEU A 235 5.42 -5.41 -9.11
N SER A 236 6.59 -5.94 -9.44
CA SER A 236 6.71 -7.12 -10.29
C SER A 236 6.94 -8.37 -9.46
N LEU A 237 6.35 -9.48 -9.89
CA LEU A 237 6.42 -10.77 -9.20
C LEU A 237 7.78 -11.46 -9.37
N GLY A 238 8.57 -11.04 -10.37
CA GLY A 238 9.83 -11.67 -10.71
C GLY A 238 9.62 -13.10 -11.21
N ARG A 239 10.46 -14.04 -10.74
CA ARG A 239 10.38 -15.47 -11.09
C ARG A 239 9.56 -16.20 -10.03
N PHE A 240 8.24 -15.99 -10.08
CA PHE A 240 7.27 -16.65 -9.20
C PHE A 240 7.26 -18.16 -9.41
#